data_AF-A0A954GVJ4-F1
#
_entry.id   AF-A0A954GVJ4-F1
#
_cell.length_a   1.000
_cell.length_b   1.000
_cell.length_c   1.000
_cell.angle_alpha   90.00
_cell.angle_beta   90.00
_cell.angle_gamma   90.00
#
_symmetry.space_group_name_H-M   'P 1'
#
loop_
_entity.id
_entity.type
_entity.pdbx_description
1 polymer ?
#
loop_
_entity_poly.entity_id
_entity_poly.type
_entity_poly.pdbx_seq_one_letter_code
_entity_poly.pdbx_strand_id
1 'polypeptide(L)' 'QAFSYPVGQHDSFTAETEELLKESGYRFGFSFMAGIGKAHTADWMSLPRYSIELGTPESMFRTAVTLPQLFGR' A
#
# COMPACT_ATOMS: atom_id res chain seq x y z
N GLN A 1 -1.38 5.69 -14.00
CA GLN A 1 -2.04 4.38 -13.83
C GLN A 1 -1.53 3.75 -12.55
N ALA A 2 -2.28 2.82 -11.95
CA ALA A 2 -1.96 2.18 -10.69
C ALA A 2 -2.02 0.66 -10.82
N PHE A 3 -1.14 -0.06 -10.11
CA PHE A 3 -1.05 -1.50 -10.11
C PHE A 3 -1.17 -2.06 -8.69
N SER A 4 -1.86 -3.19 -8.51
CA SER A 4 -1.93 -3.89 -7.23
C SER A 4 -1.25 -5.24 -7.38
N TYR A 5 -0.18 -5.48 -6.63
CA TYR A 5 0.51 -6.76 -6.70
C TYR A 5 -0.40 -7.89 -6.22
N PRO A 6 -0.48 -9.01 -6.95
CA PRO A 6 -1.12 -10.23 -6.46
C PRO A 6 -0.41 -10.69 -5.19
N VAL A 7 -1.19 -11.00 -4.13
CA VAL A 7 -0.70 -11.30 -2.76
C VAL A 7 0.02 -10.13 -2.09
N GLY A 8 1.02 -9.52 -2.75
CA GLY A 8 1.65 -8.26 -2.36
C GLY A 8 2.45 -8.31 -1.07
N GLN A 9 2.95 -9.48 -0.66
CA GLN A 9 3.91 -9.62 0.43
C GLN A 9 5.33 -9.30 -0.06
N HIS A 10 6.30 -9.25 0.86
CA HIS A 10 7.69 -8.84 0.58
C HIS A 10 8.32 -9.61 -0.59
N ASP A 11 8.04 -10.91 -0.69
CA ASP A 11 8.61 -11.79 -1.73
C ASP A 11 7.69 -11.95 -2.96
N SER A 12 6.60 -11.18 -3.05
CA SER A 12 5.62 -11.29 -4.16
C SER A 12 6.01 -10.50 -5.40
N PHE A 13 7.00 -9.62 -5.30
CA PHE A 13 7.50 -8.79 -6.40
C PHE A 13 8.97 -8.44 -6.14
N THR A 14 9.68 -8.06 -7.19
CA THR A 14 11.11 -7.72 -7.14
C THR A 14 11.33 -6.32 -7.68
N ALA A 15 12.54 -5.78 -7.50
CA ALA A 15 12.95 -4.53 -8.14
C ALA A 15 12.78 -4.56 -9.68
N GLU A 16 13.00 -5.73 -10.30
CA GLU A 16 12.73 -5.93 -11.74
C GLU A 16 11.25 -5.78 -12.07
N THR A 17 10.36 -6.30 -11.22
CA THR A 17 8.91 -6.15 -11.39
C THR A 17 8.50 -4.68 -11.34
N GLU A 18 9.05 -3.92 -10.39
CA GLU A 18 8.78 -2.49 -10.25
C GLU A 18 9.28 -1.69 -11.46
N GLU A 19 10.45 -2.03 -11.99
CA GLU A 19 11.02 -1.34 -13.15
C GLU A 19 10.17 -1.56 -14.40
N LEU A 20 9.75 -2.80 -14.66
CA LEU A 20 8.85 -3.13 -15.76
C LEU A 20 7.50 -2.38 -15.66
N LEU A 21 6.98 -2.19 -14.45
CA LEU A 21 5.77 -1.40 -14.22
C LEU A 21 5.99 0.08 -14.54
N LYS A 22 7.12 0.66 -14.13
CA LYS A 22 7.46 2.06 -14.46
C LYS A 22 7.61 2.25 -15.97
N GLU A 23 8.33 1.35 -16.66
CA GLU A 23 8.49 1.37 -18.12
C GLU A 23 7.14 1.27 -18.84
N SER A 24 6.21 0.49 -18.28
CA SER A 24 4.84 0.36 -18.78
C SER A 24 3.95 1.58 -18.48
N GLY A 25 4.47 2.60 -17.80
CA GLY A 25 3.77 3.85 -17.50
C GLY A 25 2.93 3.85 -16.21
N TYR A 26 3.11 2.86 -15.34
CA TYR A 26 2.52 2.89 -14.00
C TYR A 26 3.27 3.88 -13.11
N ARG A 27 2.50 4.57 -12.25
CA ARG A 27 3.03 5.60 -11.33
C ARG A 27 2.86 5.23 -9.86
N PHE A 28 2.03 4.22 -9.60
CA PHE A 28 1.74 3.73 -8.26
C PHE A 28 1.65 2.22 -8.28
N GLY A 29 2.27 1.57 -7.30
CA GLY A 29 2.10 0.16 -7.00
C GLY A 29 1.62 -0.02 -5.56
N PHE A 30 0.74 -0.98 -5.31
CA PHE A 30 0.16 -1.25 -3.99
C PHE A 30 0.52 -2.64 -3.50
N SER A 31 1.18 -2.72 -2.35
CA SER A 31 1.50 -3.95 -1.64
C SER A 31 0.40 -4.30 -0.63
N PHE A 32 0.44 -5.51 -0.06
CA PHE A 32 -0.39 -5.92 1.08
C PHE A 32 0.33 -5.69 2.42
N MET A 33 1.51 -5.07 2.40
CA MET A 33 2.23 -4.73 3.60
C MET A 33 1.45 -3.67 4.39
N ALA A 34 1.23 -3.95 5.68
CA ALA A 34 0.50 -3.06 6.57
C ALA A 34 1.32 -1.78 6.83
N GLY A 35 0.64 -0.63 6.83
CA GLY A 35 1.28 0.64 7.11
C GLY A 35 0.50 1.82 6.56
N ILE A 36 1.08 3.01 6.76
CA ILE A 36 0.54 4.28 6.26
C ILE A 36 1.53 4.81 5.24
N GLY A 37 1.07 5.03 4.01
CA GLY A 37 1.89 5.71 3.00
C GLY A 37 2.17 7.14 3.44
N LYS A 38 3.44 7.54 3.44
CA LYS A 38 3.83 8.93 3.71
C LYS A 38 3.80 9.74 2.42
N ALA A 39 3.34 10.99 2.45
CA ALA A 39 3.28 11.85 1.26
C ALA A 39 4.64 12.12 0.59
N HIS A 40 5.75 11.85 1.30
CA HIS A 40 7.12 11.95 0.81
C HIS A 40 7.85 10.61 0.79
N THR A 41 7.12 9.50 0.70
CA THR A 41 7.74 8.19 0.49
C THR A 41 8.51 8.17 -0.83
N ALA A 42 9.74 7.66 -0.79
CA ALA A 42 10.55 7.42 -1.99
C ALA A 42 10.00 6.24 -2.83
N ASP A 43 9.17 5.40 -2.22
CA ASP A 43 8.68 4.17 -2.82
C ASP A 43 7.18 4.28 -3.17
N TRP A 44 6.92 4.87 -4.33
CA TRP A 44 5.59 4.93 -4.92
C TRP A 44 5.17 3.62 -5.58
N MET A 45 6.12 2.70 -5.81
CA MET A 45 5.84 1.40 -6.42
C MET A 45 5.44 0.34 -5.39
N SER A 46 5.57 0.62 -4.09
CA SER A 46 5.19 -0.30 -3.02
C SER A 46 4.42 0.39 -1.89
N LEU A 47 3.33 1.09 -2.22
CA LEU A 47 2.48 1.75 -1.23
C LEU A 47 1.81 0.71 -0.31
N PRO A 48 1.87 0.90 1.02
CA PRO A 48 1.24 -0.01 1.98
C PRO A 48 -0.29 0.11 1.94
N ARG A 49 -0.98 -0.94 2.38
CA ARG A 49 -2.44 -0.99 2.50
C ARG A 49 -2.85 -1.54 3.85
N TYR A 50 -4.04 -1.16 4.30
CA TYR A 50 -4.68 -1.75 5.46
C TYR A 50 -5.71 -2.80 5.00
N SER A 51 -5.62 -4.03 5.50
CA SER A 51 -6.60 -5.08 5.21
C SER A 51 -7.89 -4.80 5.96
N ILE A 52 -9.02 -4.85 5.26
CA ILE A 52 -10.36 -4.82 5.87
C ILE A 52 -11.02 -6.16 5.56
N GLU A 53 -11.30 -6.92 6.61
CA GLU A 53 -11.83 -8.27 6.51
C GLU A 53 -13.27 -8.35 7.02
N LEU A 54 -13.97 -9.42 6.64
CA LEU A 54 -15.27 -9.73 7.18
C LEU A 54 -15.16 -9.92 8.70
N GLY A 55 -16.00 -9.21 9.45
CA GLY A 55 -15.96 -9.21 10.91
C GLY A 55 -15.09 -8.11 11.53
N THR A 56 -14.41 -7.27 10.73
CA THR A 56 -13.74 -6.07 11.25
C THR A 56 -14.78 -5.17 11.94
N PRO A 57 -14.66 -4.90 13.25
CA PRO A 57 -15.58 -4.00 13.94
C PRO A 57 -15.53 -2.60 13.35
N GLU A 58 -16.67 -1.91 13.29
CA GLU A 58 -16.73 -0.53 12.80
C GLU A 58 -15.75 0.39 13.55
N SER A 59 -15.62 0.21 14.87
CA SER A 59 -14.66 0.96 15.69
C SER A 59 -13.21 0.75 15.24
N MET A 60 -12.83 -0.47 14.85
CA MET A 60 -11.50 -0.78 14.33
C MET A 60 -11.28 -0.17 12.95
N PHE A 61 -12.27 -0.25 12.06
CA PHE A 61 -12.22 0.42 10.76
C PHE A 61 -12.02 1.93 10.93
N ARG A 62 -12.84 2.57 11.78
CA ARG A 62 -12.73 4.02 12.06
C ARG A 62 -11.37 4.39 12.63
N THR A 63 -10.86 3.58 13.55
CA THR A 63 -9.55 3.79 14.16
C THR A 63 -8.43 3.69 13.10
N ALA A 64 -8.48 2.67 12.25
CA ALA A 64 -7.48 2.43 11.20
C ALA A 64 -7.41 3.57 10.17
N VAL A 65 -8.53 4.23 9.85
CA VAL A 65 -8.56 5.35 8.88
C VAL A 65 -8.32 6.73 9.53
N THR A 66 -8.57 6.88 10.84
CA THR A 66 -8.48 8.18 11.53
C THR A 66 -7.12 8.40 12.20
N LEU A 67 -6.57 7.40 12.89
CA LEU A 67 -5.28 7.54 13.58
C LEU A 67 -4.13 7.98 12.67
N PRO A 68 -4.01 7.49 11.42
CA PRO A 68 -2.98 7.98 10.50
C PRO A 68 -3.01 9.49 10.28
N GLN A 69 -4.19 10.10 10.26
CA GLN A 69 -4.33 11.55 10.03
C GLN A 69 -3.87 12.37 11.24
N LEU A 70 -3.94 11.79 12.45
CA LEU A 70 -3.56 12.45 13.69
C LEU A 70 -2.07 12.25 14.03
N PHE A 71 -1.53 11.08 13.73
CA PHE A 71 -0.19 10.67 14.19
C PHE A 71 0.78 10.32 13.07
N GLY A 72 0.30 10.06 11.85
CA GLY A 72 1.12 9.75 10.68
C GLY A 72 1.67 11.00 10.02
N ARG A 73 2.75 11.57 10.58
CA ARG A 73 3.60 12.54 9.90
C ARG A 73 4.70 11.84 9.09
#